data_AF-A0A1C6UUN4-F1
#
_entry.id   AF-A0A1C6UUN4-F1
#
_cell.length_a   1.000
_cell.length_b   1.000
_cell.length_c   1.000
_cell.angle_alpha   90.00
_cell.angle_beta   90.00
_cell.angle_gamma   90.00
#
_symmetry.space_group_name_H-M   'P 1'
#
loop_
_entity.id
_entity.type
_entity.pdbx_description
1 polymer ?
#
loop_
_entity_poly.entity_id
_entity_poly.type
_entity_poly.pdbx_seq_one_letter_code
_entity_poly.pdbx_strand_id
1 'polypeptide(L)'
;MLVMPLRRAAEDGGLEWAAGAESSFGLPEEPPAACELPTVAQVLSAFREAGCHGVPWFQIAGHDLTWDLPGCPDPATCVSNGGLDLGEVSLGVVDGADGDEPVELDQAVTDIGFRKPSGSAVLATAVALASQAGPLLVFDDSGEKVFVVSPGDDPTHLARHWPW
;
A
#
# COMPACT_ATOMS: atom_id res chain seq x y z
N MET A 1 -7.12 5.90 2.27
CA MET A 1 -5.67 5.98 1.98
C MET A 1 -5.36 4.98 0.89
N LEU A 2 -4.58 5.37 -0.10
CA LEU A 2 -4.17 4.54 -1.22
C LEU A 2 -2.65 4.44 -1.28
N VAL A 3 -2.17 3.25 -1.65
CA VAL A 3 -0.79 2.99 -2.01
C VAL A 3 -0.76 2.47 -3.43
N MET A 4 0.05 3.05 -4.31
CA MET A 4 0.20 2.57 -5.68
C MET A 4 1.66 2.59 -6.14
N PRO A 5 2.08 1.70 -7.04
CA PRO A 5 3.41 1.77 -7.64
C PRO A 5 3.63 3.12 -8.33
N LEU A 6 4.73 3.80 -8.01
CA LEU A 6 5.02 5.15 -8.54
C LEU A 6 5.10 5.16 -10.06
N ARG A 7 5.55 4.06 -10.69
CA ARG A 7 5.53 3.90 -12.15
C ARG A 7 4.13 4.03 -12.75
N ARG A 8 3.10 3.50 -12.07
CA ARG A 8 1.72 3.55 -12.53
C ARG A 8 1.18 4.97 -12.44
N ALA A 9 1.47 5.65 -11.34
CA ALA A 9 1.16 7.06 -11.20
C ALA A 9 1.84 7.91 -12.29
N ALA A 10 3.11 7.62 -12.62
CA ALA A 10 3.85 8.34 -13.66
C ALA A 10 3.26 8.15 -15.07
N GLU A 11 2.81 6.94 -15.43
CA GLU A 11 2.17 6.65 -16.72
C GLU A 11 0.90 7.49 -16.95
N ASP A 12 0.15 7.77 -15.88
CA ASP A 12 -1.12 8.50 -15.95
C ASP A 12 -0.94 10.02 -15.69
N GLY A 13 0.29 10.53 -15.66
CA GLY A 13 0.59 11.95 -15.38
C GLY A 13 0.45 12.34 -13.90
N GLY A 14 0.29 11.38 -13.00
CA GLY A 14 0.09 11.58 -11.57
C GLY A 14 1.27 12.21 -10.83
N LEU A 15 2.47 12.25 -11.42
CA LEU A 15 3.62 12.95 -10.81
C LEU A 15 3.44 14.47 -10.78
N GLU A 16 2.83 15.07 -11.81
CA GLU A 16 2.54 16.51 -11.81
C GLU A 16 1.50 16.86 -10.74
N TRP A 17 0.48 16.02 -10.60
CA TRP A 17 -0.52 16.14 -9.54
C TRP A 17 0.12 16.01 -8.16
N ALA A 18 0.96 14.98 -7.94
CA ALA A 18 1.64 14.76 -6.67
C ALA A 18 2.56 15.94 -6.29
N ALA A 19 3.25 16.54 -7.27
CA ALA A 19 4.07 17.73 -7.06
C ALA A 19 3.24 18.98 -6.72
N GLY A 20 1.98 19.02 -7.14
CA GLY A 20 1.03 20.10 -6.85
C GLY A 20 0.23 19.93 -5.56
N ALA A 21 0.41 18.84 -4.82
CA ALA A 21 -0.24 18.61 -3.53
C ALA A 21 0.16 19.67 -2.49
N GLU A 22 -0.68 19.89 -1.47
CA GLU A 22 -0.37 20.85 -0.40
C GLU A 22 0.91 20.47 0.36
N SER A 23 1.16 19.17 0.49
CA SER A 23 2.39 18.63 1.04
C SER A 23 2.82 17.37 0.30
N SER A 24 4.07 17.35 -0.14
CA SER A 24 4.70 16.19 -0.76
C SER A 24 6.05 15.87 -0.11
N PHE A 25 6.39 14.58 -0.06
CA PHE A 25 7.69 14.10 0.43
C PHE A 25 8.24 13.00 -0.47
N GLY A 26 9.55 13.06 -0.74
CA GLY A 26 10.29 11.99 -1.42
C GLY A 26 10.02 11.87 -2.93
N LEU A 27 9.32 12.82 -3.55
CA LEU A 27 9.08 12.80 -4.99
C LEU A 27 10.42 12.86 -5.76
N PRO A 28 10.63 11.96 -6.73
CA PRO A 28 11.84 11.98 -7.53
C PRO A 28 11.81 13.14 -8.54
N GLU A 29 12.99 13.65 -8.90
CA GLU A 29 13.12 14.69 -9.94
C GLU A 29 12.78 14.16 -11.34
N GLU A 30 13.02 12.86 -11.59
CA GLU A 30 12.73 12.17 -12.83
C GLU A 30 11.76 10.99 -12.58
N PRO A 31 10.93 10.62 -13.56
CA PRO A 31 10.09 9.43 -13.45
C PRO A 31 10.92 8.18 -13.12
N PRO A 32 10.43 7.29 -12.25
CA PRO A 32 11.14 6.05 -11.92
C PRO A 32 11.31 5.19 -13.17
N ALA A 33 12.37 4.39 -13.20
CA ALA A 33 12.56 3.38 -14.24
C ALA A 33 11.40 2.38 -14.25
N ALA A 34 11.06 1.86 -15.42
CA ALA A 34 10.03 0.83 -15.55
C ALA A 34 10.45 -0.45 -14.80
N CYS A 35 9.67 -0.85 -13.80
CA CYS A 35 9.80 -2.09 -13.03
C CYS A 35 8.47 -2.85 -13.11
N GLU A 36 8.41 -4.18 -13.10
CA GLU A 36 7.12 -4.87 -13.11
C GLU A 36 6.21 -4.42 -11.95
N LEU A 37 4.89 -4.41 -12.18
CA LEU A 37 3.94 -4.15 -11.11
C LEU A 37 3.99 -5.31 -10.09
N PRO A 38 3.80 -5.04 -8.80
CA PRO A 38 3.79 -6.11 -7.80
C PRO A 38 2.62 -7.05 -8.04
N THR A 39 2.82 -8.34 -7.78
CA THR A 39 1.72 -9.31 -7.80
C THR A 39 0.95 -9.28 -6.50
N VAL A 40 -0.27 -9.84 -6.51
CA VAL A 40 -1.07 -10.05 -5.28
C VAL A 40 -0.25 -10.82 -4.24
N ALA A 41 0.49 -11.86 -4.63
CA ALA A 41 1.36 -12.62 -3.73
C ALA A 41 2.45 -11.75 -3.06
N GLN A 42 3.05 -10.81 -3.79
CA GLN A 42 4.07 -9.90 -3.24
C GLN A 42 3.44 -8.91 -2.24
N VAL A 43 2.24 -8.40 -2.53
CA VAL A 43 1.49 -7.53 -1.62
C VAL A 43 1.17 -8.26 -0.31
N LEU A 44 0.66 -9.48 -0.39
CA LEU A 44 0.39 -10.32 0.78
C LEU A 44 1.66 -10.64 1.58
N SER A 45 2.77 -10.94 0.90
CA SER A 45 4.05 -11.15 1.57
C SER A 45 4.49 -9.91 2.34
N ALA A 46 4.32 -8.72 1.74
CA ALA A 46 4.64 -7.46 2.40
C ALA A 46 3.78 -7.20 3.64
N PHE A 47 2.48 -7.50 3.61
CA PHE A 47 1.61 -7.39 4.80
C PHE A 47 2.12 -8.29 5.93
N ARG A 48 2.42 -9.54 5.60
CA ARG A 48 2.92 -10.53 6.57
C ARG A 48 4.31 -10.16 7.12
N GLU A 49 5.23 -9.73 6.26
CA GLU A 49 6.58 -9.29 6.64
C GLU A 49 6.54 -8.05 7.55
N ALA A 50 5.60 -7.13 7.30
CA ALA A 50 5.35 -5.98 8.15
C ALA A 50 4.67 -6.35 9.48
N GLY A 51 4.18 -7.60 9.65
CA GLY A 51 3.43 -8.01 10.83
C GLY A 51 2.05 -7.37 10.92
N CYS A 52 1.49 -6.98 9.78
CA CYS A 52 0.21 -6.31 9.68
C CYS A 52 -0.96 -7.30 9.78
N HIS A 53 -2.11 -6.76 10.16
CA HIS A 53 -3.39 -7.46 10.19
C HIS A 53 -4.49 -6.54 9.65
N GLY A 54 -5.66 -7.09 9.33
CA GLY A 54 -6.75 -6.31 8.77
C GLY A 54 -7.92 -7.18 8.31
N VAL A 55 -8.79 -6.58 7.50
CA VAL A 55 -9.98 -7.23 6.93
C VAL A 55 -9.89 -7.16 5.41
N PRO A 56 -9.69 -8.28 4.71
CA PRO A 56 -9.69 -8.27 3.24
C PRO A 56 -11.10 -8.01 2.71
N TRP A 57 -11.21 -7.03 1.81
CA TRP A 57 -12.39 -6.72 1.00
C TRP A 57 -12.19 -7.21 -0.44
N PHE A 58 -11.62 -8.40 -0.57
CA PHE A 58 -11.39 -9.11 -1.82
C PHE A 58 -11.29 -10.61 -1.51
N GLN A 59 -11.39 -11.44 -2.54
CA GLN A 59 -11.19 -12.89 -2.44
C GLN A 59 -10.03 -13.30 -3.33
N ILE A 60 -9.31 -14.36 -2.96
CA ILE A 60 -8.28 -14.96 -3.80
C ILE A 60 -8.72 -16.36 -4.18
N ALA A 61 -8.63 -16.69 -5.47
CA ALA A 61 -8.98 -17.99 -6.00
C ALA A 61 -8.17 -19.10 -5.30
N GLY A 62 -8.87 -20.00 -4.60
CA GLY A 62 -8.27 -21.18 -3.99
C GLY A 62 -7.28 -20.91 -2.84
N HIS A 63 -7.25 -19.70 -2.28
CA HIS A 63 -6.25 -19.29 -1.28
C HIS A 63 -6.90 -18.73 0.00
N ASP A 64 -6.43 -19.18 1.16
CA ASP A 64 -6.89 -18.71 2.46
C ASP A 64 -6.03 -17.53 2.94
N LEU A 65 -6.66 -16.36 3.04
CA LEU A 65 -6.01 -15.10 3.43
C LEU A 65 -5.68 -15.01 4.92
N THR A 66 -6.19 -15.89 5.78
CA THR A 66 -6.02 -15.75 7.24
C THR A 66 -4.57 -15.81 7.70
N TRP A 67 -3.69 -16.43 6.91
CA TRP A 67 -2.24 -16.46 7.17
C TRP A 67 -1.51 -15.20 6.73
N ASP A 68 -1.94 -14.59 5.63
CA ASP A 68 -1.25 -13.45 5.02
C ASP A 68 -1.75 -12.10 5.53
N LEU A 69 -3.05 -12.03 5.82
CA LEU A 69 -3.70 -10.88 6.44
C LEU A 69 -4.62 -11.38 7.56
N PRO A 70 -4.06 -11.75 8.72
CA PRO A 70 -4.85 -12.20 9.85
C PRO A 70 -5.80 -11.07 10.31
N GLY A 71 -6.92 -11.46 10.91
CA GLY A 71 -7.81 -10.49 11.57
C GLY A 71 -7.18 -9.88 12.82
N CYS A 72 -7.60 -8.67 13.17
CA CYS A 72 -7.16 -8.02 14.40
C CYS A 72 -7.59 -8.85 15.64
N PRO A 73 -6.66 -9.27 16.53
CA PRO A 73 -6.99 -10.10 17.69
C PRO A 73 -7.75 -9.33 18.77
N ASP A 74 -7.52 -8.02 18.91
CA ASP A 74 -8.27 -7.12 19.80
C ASP A 74 -8.52 -5.77 19.11
N PRO A 75 -9.61 -5.65 18.32
CA PRO A 75 -9.93 -4.43 17.59
C PRO A 75 -10.10 -3.20 18.48
N ALA A 76 -10.47 -3.38 19.75
CA ALA A 76 -10.77 -2.26 20.64
C ALA A 76 -9.51 -1.53 21.14
N THR A 77 -8.39 -2.25 21.28
CA THR A 77 -7.16 -1.69 21.87
C THR A 77 -5.96 -1.74 20.93
N CYS A 78 -6.07 -2.39 19.78
CA CYS A 78 -4.97 -2.63 18.86
C CYS A 78 -4.14 -1.38 18.54
N VAL A 79 -4.79 -0.35 17.97
CA VAL A 79 -4.11 0.88 17.55
C VAL A 79 -3.47 1.61 18.74
N SER A 80 -4.18 1.67 19.88
CA SER A 80 -3.64 2.30 21.10
C SER A 80 -2.43 1.57 21.69
N ASN A 81 -2.29 0.27 21.41
CA ASN A 81 -1.15 -0.55 21.81
C ASN A 81 -0.04 -0.59 20.74
N GLY A 82 -0.16 0.22 19.69
CA GLY A 82 0.80 0.28 18.58
C GLY A 82 0.69 -0.89 17.60
N GLY A 83 -0.44 -1.58 17.57
CA GLY A 83 -0.68 -2.65 16.60
C GLY A 83 -0.83 -2.12 15.18
N LEU A 84 -0.35 -2.90 14.22
CA LEU A 84 -0.30 -2.55 12.79
C LEU A 84 -1.58 -2.99 12.07
N ASP A 85 -2.68 -2.31 12.39
CA ASP A 85 -3.98 -2.53 11.75
C ASP A 85 -4.06 -1.77 10.42
N LEU A 86 -4.25 -2.51 9.32
CA LEU A 86 -4.49 -1.97 7.99
C LEU A 86 -5.96 -1.62 7.73
N GLY A 87 -6.87 -1.93 8.66
CA GLY A 87 -8.30 -1.72 8.50
C GLY A 87 -8.89 -2.62 7.40
N GLU A 88 -9.81 -2.06 6.62
CA GLU A 88 -10.39 -2.74 5.45
C GLU A 88 -9.45 -2.55 4.25
N VAL A 89 -9.03 -3.65 3.61
CA VAL A 89 -8.04 -3.65 2.52
C VAL A 89 -8.68 -4.07 1.20
N SER A 90 -8.53 -3.27 0.15
CA SER A 90 -8.96 -3.59 -1.22
C SER A 90 -7.77 -3.57 -2.17
N LEU A 91 -7.84 -4.35 -3.26
CA LEU A 91 -6.81 -4.39 -4.30
C LEU A 91 -7.40 -4.00 -5.65
N GLY A 92 -6.77 -3.05 -6.34
CA GLY A 92 -6.94 -2.85 -7.78
C GLY A 92 -5.96 -3.77 -8.53
N VAL A 93 -6.44 -4.53 -9.52
CA VAL A 93 -5.60 -5.41 -10.34
C VAL A 93 -5.78 -5.15 -11.83
N VAL A 94 -4.74 -5.39 -12.62
CA VAL A 94 -4.78 -5.31 -14.08
C VAL A 94 -5.77 -6.34 -14.62
N ASP A 95 -6.66 -5.92 -15.52
CA ASP A 95 -7.72 -6.74 -16.12
C ASP A 95 -8.70 -7.37 -15.11
N GLY A 96 -8.74 -6.83 -13.88
CA GLY A 96 -9.65 -7.27 -12.80
C GLY A 96 -11.09 -6.82 -13.01
N ALA A 97 -12.02 -7.73 -12.76
CA ALA A 97 -13.44 -7.52 -12.92
C ALA A 97 -14.03 -6.59 -11.84
N ASP A 98 -15.01 -5.79 -12.25
CA ASP A 98 -15.88 -5.04 -11.33
C ASP A 98 -16.60 -6.02 -10.39
N GLY A 99 -16.41 -5.91 -9.07
CA GLY A 99 -17.23 -6.59 -8.06
C GLY A 99 -16.52 -7.63 -7.19
N ASP A 100 -17.22 -8.74 -6.91
CA ASP A 100 -16.82 -9.82 -5.96
C ASP A 100 -16.01 -10.95 -6.62
N GLU A 101 -15.48 -10.77 -7.84
CA GLU A 101 -14.72 -11.84 -8.50
C GLU A 101 -13.38 -12.10 -7.78
N PRO A 102 -13.03 -13.37 -7.51
CA PRO A 102 -11.74 -13.69 -6.92
C PRO A 102 -10.58 -13.28 -7.82
N VAL A 103 -9.54 -12.72 -7.22
CA VAL A 103 -8.26 -12.44 -7.89
C VAL A 103 -7.31 -13.63 -7.78
N GLU A 104 -6.33 -13.71 -8.67
CA GLU A 104 -5.28 -14.73 -8.67
C GLU A 104 -4.00 -14.19 -8.04
N LEU A 105 -3.17 -15.07 -7.48
CA LEU A 105 -1.94 -14.67 -6.76
C LEU A 105 -0.89 -14.01 -7.67
N ASP A 106 -0.88 -14.33 -8.95
CA ASP A 106 0.07 -13.81 -9.95
C ASP A 106 -0.45 -12.56 -10.69
N GLN A 107 -1.69 -12.13 -10.43
CA GLN A 107 -2.21 -10.90 -11.01
C GLN A 107 -1.44 -9.67 -10.51
N ALA A 108 -1.20 -8.75 -11.43
CA ALA A 108 -0.53 -7.48 -11.17
C ALA A 108 -1.46 -6.50 -10.45
N VAL A 109 -0.98 -5.91 -9.36
CA VAL A 109 -1.69 -4.94 -8.52
C VAL A 109 -1.37 -3.52 -8.99
N THR A 110 -2.41 -2.73 -9.27
CA THR A 110 -2.30 -1.32 -9.67
C THR A 110 -2.32 -0.37 -8.48
N ASP A 111 -3.05 -0.73 -7.44
CA ASP A 111 -3.23 0.07 -6.23
C ASP A 111 -3.78 -0.78 -5.08
N ILE A 112 -3.57 -0.30 -3.87
CA ILE A 112 -4.05 -0.90 -2.63
C ILE A 112 -4.82 0.18 -1.87
N GLY A 113 -6.09 -0.10 -1.59
CA GLY A 113 -6.95 0.76 -0.80
C GLY A 113 -6.97 0.34 0.66
N PHE A 114 -6.85 1.31 1.55
CA PHE A 114 -6.96 1.14 2.99
C PHE A 114 -8.03 2.06 3.56
N ARG A 115 -9.04 1.46 4.20
CA ARG A 115 -10.09 2.20 4.91
C ARG A 115 -9.98 2.00 6.41
N LYS A 116 -9.85 3.13 7.11
CA LYS A 116 -9.55 3.24 8.55
C LYS A 116 -8.26 2.51 8.99
N PRO A 117 -7.15 2.59 8.23
CA PRO A 117 -5.90 2.02 8.71
C PRO A 117 -5.33 2.83 9.87
N SER A 118 -4.42 2.22 10.62
CA SER A 118 -3.41 2.96 11.36
C SER A 118 -2.32 3.48 10.41
N GLY A 119 -1.91 4.75 10.56
CA GLY A 119 -0.87 5.34 9.72
C GLY A 119 0.45 4.56 9.76
N SER A 120 0.81 4.04 10.93
CA SER A 120 2.00 3.20 11.12
C SER A 120 1.94 1.87 10.36
N ALA A 121 0.77 1.24 10.22
CA ALA A 121 0.63 0.01 9.44
C ALA A 121 0.85 0.27 7.95
N VAL A 122 0.29 1.36 7.42
CA VAL A 122 0.49 1.71 6.00
C VAL A 122 1.96 2.02 5.73
N LEU A 123 2.64 2.75 6.61
CA LEU A 123 4.07 3.00 6.48
C LEU A 123 4.89 1.70 6.49
N ALA A 124 4.63 0.81 7.46
CA ALA A 124 5.35 -0.47 7.57
C ALA A 124 5.16 -1.34 6.32
N THR A 125 3.91 -1.45 5.85
CA THR A 125 3.56 -2.15 4.61
C THR A 125 4.23 -1.52 3.39
N ALA A 126 4.20 -0.19 3.26
CA ALA A 126 4.80 0.50 2.11
C ALA A 126 6.32 0.27 2.05
N VAL A 127 7.01 0.32 3.20
CA VAL A 127 8.44 -0.01 3.27
C VAL A 127 8.70 -1.45 2.82
N ALA A 128 7.95 -2.41 3.36
CA ALA A 128 8.12 -3.83 3.03
C ALA A 128 7.89 -4.07 1.53
N LEU A 129 6.81 -3.51 0.97
CA LEU A 129 6.45 -3.67 -0.43
C LEU A 129 7.42 -2.95 -1.38
N ALA A 130 7.94 -1.77 -1.02
CA ALA A 130 8.83 -1.00 -1.89
C ALA A 130 10.09 -1.81 -2.27
N SER A 131 10.59 -2.68 -1.39
CA SER A 131 11.71 -3.57 -1.68
C SER A 131 11.45 -4.56 -2.82
N GLN A 132 10.18 -4.88 -3.10
CA GLN A 132 9.75 -5.85 -4.10
C GLN A 132 9.15 -5.17 -5.34
N ALA A 133 8.49 -4.03 -5.15
CA ALA A 133 7.68 -3.34 -6.16
C ALA A 133 8.35 -2.08 -6.76
N GLY A 134 9.49 -1.65 -6.21
CA GLY A 134 10.05 -0.34 -6.49
C GLY A 134 9.37 0.78 -5.69
N PRO A 135 9.63 2.06 -6.02
CA PRO A 135 9.05 3.18 -5.30
C PRO A 135 7.51 3.17 -5.32
N LEU A 136 6.91 3.49 -4.18
CA LEU A 136 5.46 3.55 -3.99
C LEU A 136 5.01 4.97 -3.67
N LEU A 137 3.89 5.37 -4.25
CA LEU A 137 3.18 6.60 -3.92
C LEU A 137 2.09 6.29 -2.89
N VAL A 138 2.06 7.06 -1.80
CA VAL A 138 1.03 6.97 -0.76
C VAL A 138 0.31 8.30 -0.63
N PHE A 139 -1.02 8.26 -0.58
CA PHE A 139 -1.87 9.45 -0.43
C PHE A 139 -3.18 9.09 0.26
N ASP A 140 -3.84 10.06 0.87
CA ASP A 140 -5.17 9.89 1.44
C ASP A 140 -6.28 10.24 0.43
N ASP A 141 -7.53 10.16 0.87
CA ASP A 141 -8.68 10.33 -0.01
C ASP A 141 -8.86 11.81 -0.45
N SER A 142 -8.23 12.78 0.25
CA SER A 142 -8.22 14.18 -0.19
C SER A 142 -7.13 14.44 -1.24
N GLY A 143 -6.05 13.68 -1.20
CA GLY A 143 -4.92 13.87 -2.11
C GLY A 143 -4.07 15.10 -1.79
N GLU A 144 -4.33 15.77 -0.67
CA GLU A 144 -3.61 16.97 -0.24
C GLU A 144 -2.20 16.63 0.27
N LYS A 145 -2.03 15.41 0.77
CA LYS A 145 -0.77 14.89 1.31
C LYS A 145 -0.32 13.69 0.48
N VAL A 146 0.90 13.77 -0.01
CA VAL A 146 1.51 12.74 -0.85
C VAL A 146 2.88 12.36 -0.32
N PHE A 147 3.19 11.08 -0.32
CA PHE A 147 4.44 10.56 0.22
C PHE A 147 4.97 9.46 -0.68
N VAL A 148 6.26 9.53 -1.04
CA VAL A 148 6.94 8.45 -1.76
C VAL A 148 7.77 7.63 -0.78
N VAL A 149 7.60 6.30 -0.84
CA VAL A 149 8.45 5.34 -0.14
C VAL A 149 9.29 4.61 -1.18
N SER A 150 10.60 4.76 -1.08
CA SER A 150 11.58 4.17 -2.00
C SER A 150 12.21 2.89 -1.42
N PRO A 151 12.68 1.97 -2.28
CA PRO A 151 13.43 0.81 -1.82
C PRO A 151 14.66 1.24 -1.00
N GLY A 152 14.79 0.68 0.21
CA GLY A 152 15.93 0.94 1.10
C GLY A 152 15.78 2.16 2.02
N ASP A 153 14.64 2.86 1.99
CA ASP A 153 14.38 3.93 2.94
C ASP A 153 14.37 3.42 4.40
N ASP A 154 14.90 4.23 5.31
CA ASP A 154 14.85 3.95 6.76
C ASP A 154 13.46 4.29 7.31
N PRO A 155 12.70 3.32 7.83
CA PRO A 155 11.37 3.56 8.39
C PRO A 155 11.36 4.60 9.52
N THR A 156 12.44 4.66 10.29
CA THR A 156 12.57 5.61 11.41
C THR A 156 12.72 7.05 10.92
N HIS A 157 13.38 7.22 9.77
CA HIS A 157 13.49 8.51 9.10
C HIS A 157 12.13 8.90 8.50
N LEU A 158 11.50 8.00 7.74
CA LEU A 158 10.21 8.25 7.10
C LEU A 158 9.12 8.62 8.12
N ALA A 159 9.08 7.93 9.27
CA ALA A 159 8.11 8.20 10.33
C ALA A 159 8.15 9.65 10.87
N ARG A 160 9.27 10.36 10.75
CA ARG A 160 9.38 11.78 11.17
C ARG A 160 8.68 12.75 10.21
N HIS A 161 8.47 12.31 8.98
CA HIS A 161 7.84 13.07 7.91
C HIS A 161 6.45 12.55 7.57
N TRP A 162 6.07 11.41 8.14
CA TRP A 162 4.82 10.72 7.88
C TRP A 162 3.62 11.55 8.37
N PRO A 163 2.65 11.90 7.49
CA PRO A 163 1.65 12.90 7.80
C PRO A 163 0.33 12.33 8.36
N TRP A 164 0.28 11.02 8.63
CA TRP A 164 -0.88 10.24 9.12
C TRP A 164 -0.53 9.37 10.33
#